data_AF-A0A356BCD3-F1
#
_entry.id   AF-A0A356BCD3-F1
#
_cell.length_a   1.000
_cell.length_b   1.000
_cell.length_c   1.000
_cell.angle_alpha   90.00
_cell.angle_beta   90.00
_cell.angle_gamma   90.00
#
_symmetry.space_group_name_H-M   'P 1'
#
loop_
_entity.id
_entity.type
_entity.pdbx_description
1 polymer ?
#
loop_
_entity_poly.entity_id
_entity_poly.type
_entity_poly.pdbx_seq_one_letter_code
_entity_poly.pdbx_strand_id
1 'polypeptide(L)' 'MKIAVIGGGINGLSSAWQLALAGYDVSLFERDGVMQATSIASSKLLHGGLRYLEQGEFRLVREALQERRWWL' A
#
# COMPACT_ATOMS: atom_id res chain seq x y z
N MET A 1 5.38 -4.58 22.31
CA MET A 1 5.85 -3.24 21.87
C MET A 1 4.67 -2.49 21.29
N LYS A 2 4.56 -1.19 21.56
CA LYS A 2 3.48 -0.34 21.01
C LYS A 2 3.99 0.43 19.80
N ILE A 3 3.21 0.49 18.72
CA ILE A 3 3.60 1.14 17.47
C ILE A 3 2.50 2.12 17.05
N ALA A 4 2.89 3.35 16.72
CA ALA A 4 2.01 4.35 16.13
C ALA A 4 2.26 4.44 14.62
N VAL A 5 1.20 4.37 13.82
CA VAL A 5 1.23 4.61 12.36
C VAL A 5 0.50 5.92 12.08
N ILE A 6 1.15 6.84 11.36
CA ILE A 6 0.59 8.16 11.02
C ILE A 6 0.23 8.18 9.53
N GLY A 7 -1.05 8.45 9.25
CA GLY A 7 -1.63 8.47 7.91
C GLY A 7 -2.46 7.20 7.62
N GLY A 8 -3.72 7.40 7.27
CA GLY A 8 -4.71 6.38 6.90
C GLY A 8 -4.89 6.21 5.39
N GLY A 9 -3.85 6.50 4.59
CA GLY A 9 -3.80 6.07 3.20
C GLY A 9 -3.49 4.58 3.07
N ILE A 10 -3.47 4.07 1.83
CA ILE A 10 -3.25 2.64 1.56
C ILE A 10 -1.96 2.10 2.19
N ASN A 11 -0.87 2.88 2.15
CA ASN A 11 0.40 2.46 2.74
C ASN A 11 0.31 2.34 4.26
N GLY A 12 -0.25 3.34 4.94
CA GLY A 12 -0.36 3.34 6.40
C GLY A 12 -1.29 2.24 6.91
N LEU A 13 -2.43 2.03 6.25
CA LEU A 13 -3.33 0.92 6.57
C LEU A 13 -2.66 -0.44 6.38
N SER A 14 -2.00 -0.67 5.25
CA SER A 14 -1.31 -1.94 4.98
C SER A 14 -0.17 -2.19 5.98
N SER A 15 0.59 -1.16 6.35
CA SER A 15 1.61 -1.27 7.40
C SER A 15 1.01 -1.60 8.75
N ALA A 16 -0.07 -0.91 9.15
CA ALA A 16 -0.75 -1.17 10.42
C ALA A 16 -1.31 -2.60 10.46
N TRP A 17 -1.89 -3.07 9.36
CA TRP A 17 -2.40 -4.44 9.25
C TRP A 17 -1.30 -5.49 9.42
N GLN A 18 -0.18 -5.35 8.70
CA GLN A 18 0.93 -6.30 8.79
C GLN A 18 1.56 -6.32 10.18
N LEU A 19 1.69 -5.16 10.84
CA LEU A 19 2.21 -5.07 12.21
C LEU A 19 1.23 -5.69 13.23
N ALA A 20 -0.07 -5.50 13.04
CA ALA A 20 -1.08 -6.14 13.88
C ALA A 20 -1.05 -7.67 13.72
N LEU A 21 -0.92 -8.18 12.48
CA LEU A 21 -0.76 -9.61 12.21
C LEU A 21 0.52 -10.19 12.83
N ALA A 22 1.58 -9.38 12.95
CA ALA A 22 2.81 -9.74 13.65
C ALA A 22 2.69 -9.70 15.19
N GLY A 23 1.52 -9.35 15.75
CA GLY A 23 1.24 -9.38 17.19
C GLY A 23 1.61 -8.11 17.96
N TYR A 24 1.84 -6.99 17.28
CA TYR A 24 2.10 -5.70 17.93
C TYR A 24 0.80 -5.00 18.34
N ASP A 25 0.89 -4.17 19.40
CA ASP A 25 -0.17 -3.22 19.77
C ASP A 25 -0.02 -1.98 18.89
N VAL A 26 -0.90 -1.83 17.90
CA VAL A 26 -0.79 -0.81 16.84
C VAL A 26 -1.93 0.19 16.94
N SER A 27 -1.59 1.48 16.98
CA SER A 27 -2.54 2.58 16.86
C SER A 27 -2.30 3.34 15.55
N LEU A 28 -3.35 3.54 14.75
CA LEU A 28 -3.29 4.34 13.52
C LEU A 28 -3.99 5.68 13.72
N PHE A 29 -3.35 6.75 13.27
CA PHE A 29 -3.89 8.11 13.32
C PHE A 29 -4.05 8.65 11.90
N GLU A 30 -5.27 9.05 11.56
CA GLU A 30 -5.61 9.79 10.35
C GLU A 30 -6.25 11.11 10.78
N ARG A 31 -5.83 12.21 10.14
CA ARG A 31 -6.32 13.55 10.47
C ARG A 31 -7.74 13.76 9.95
N ASP A 32 -7.98 13.31 8.72
CA ASP A 32 -9.25 13.49 8.02
C ASP A 32 -10.02 12.15 8.07
N GLY A 33 -10.44 11.61 6.93
CA GLY A 33 -10.92 10.22 6.86
C GLY A 33 -9.97 9.31 6.10
N VAL A 34 -10.10 8.02 6.37
CA VAL A 34 -9.27 6.96 5.78
C VAL A 34 -9.39 6.98 4.25
N MET A 35 -8.27 6.78 3.55
CA MET A 35 -8.15 6.78 2.08
C MET A 35 -8.45 8.11 1.36
N GLN A 36 -8.73 9.22 2.05
CA GLN A 36 -9.29 10.43 1.41
C GLN A 36 -8.32 11.27 0.55
N ALA A 37 -7.01 11.05 0.62
CA ALA A 37 -6.03 11.78 -0.18
C ALA A 37 -5.65 11.03 -1.48
N THR A 38 -4.37 10.79 -1.74
CA THR A 38 -3.89 10.14 -2.99
C THR A 38 -4.50 8.75 -3.21
N SER A 39 -4.83 8.02 -2.15
CA SER A 39 -5.37 6.65 -2.26
C SER A 39 -6.71 6.57 -2.98
N ILE A 40 -7.65 7.50 -2.75
CA ILE A 40 -8.91 7.58 -3.50
C ILE A 40 -8.73 8.19 -4.89
N ALA A 41 -7.71 9.03 -5.09
CA ALA A 41 -7.44 9.77 -6.32
C ALA A 41 -6.63 8.98 -7.38
N SER A 42 -6.48 7.66 -7.23
CA SER A 42 -5.82 6.83 -8.24
C SER A 42 -6.71 6.57 -9.47
N SER A 43 -6.09 6.07 -10.55
CA SER A 43 -6.80 5.52 -11.72
C SER A 43 -7.54 4.21 -11.43
N LYS A 44 -7.48 3.70 -10.19
CA LYS A 44 -8.17 2.48 -9.73
C LYS A 44 -7.74 1.22 -10.51
N LEU A 45 -6.44 1.11 -10.76
CA LEU A 45 -5.83 -0.01 -11.47
C LEU A 45 -4.86 -0.77 -10.55
N LEU A 46 -5.06 -2.09 -10.41
CA LEU A 46 -4.02 -3.00 -9.96
C LEU A 46 -3.27 -3.48 -11.19
N HIS A 47 -2.08 -2.91 -11.45
CA HIS A 47 -1.35 -3.13 -12.70
C HIS A 47 0.16 -3.21 -12.50
N GLY A 48 0.83 -3.89 -13.44
CA GLY A 48 2.29 -4.02 -13.44
C GLY A 48 3.05 -2.81 -14.00
N GLY A 49 2.35 -1.76 -14.44
CA GLY A 49 2.98 -0.57 -15.00
C GLY A 49 3.76 -0.82 -16.31
N LEU A 50 3.07 -1.25 -17.37
CA LEU A 50 3.69 -1.58 -18.68
C LEU A 50 4.70 -0.54 -19.18
N ARG A 51 4.37 0.75 -19.06
CA ARG A 51 5.25 1.87 -19.47
C ARG A 51 6.61 1.89 -18.76
N TYR A 52 6.71 1.30 -17.57
CA TYR A 52 7.95 1.28 -16.79
C TYR A 52 8.98 0.29 -17.35
N LEU A 53 8.57 -0.64 -18.22
CA LEU A 53 9.51 -1.50 -18.94
C LEU A 53 10.45 -0.69 -19.86
N GLU A 54 9.95 0.39 -20.48
CA GLU A 54 10.75 1.29 -21.32
C GLU A 54 11.86 2.00 -20.52
N GLN A 55 11.69 2.11 -19.21
CA GLN A 55 12.65 2.72 -18.28
C GLN A 55 13.59 1.68 -17.65
N GLY A 56 13.44 0.39 -17.98
CA GLY A 56 14.23 -0.69 -17.40
C GLY A 56 13.84 -1.08 -15.98
N GLU A 57 12.66 -0.66 -15.50
CA GLU A 57 12.15 -0.93 -14.14
C GLU A 57 11.62 -2.36 -13.97
N PHE A 58 12.39 -3.35 -14.41
CA PHE A 58 11.95 -4.76 -14.45
C PHE A 58 11.61 -5.32 -13.07
N ARG A 59 12.33 -4.89 -12.02
CA ARG A 59 12.06 -5.31 -10.63
C ARG A 59 10.66 -4.87 -10.21
N LEU A 60 10.33 -3.59 -10.40
CA LEU A 60 9.02 -3.02 -10.07
C LEU A 60 7.90 -3.72 -10.84
N VAL A 61 8.06 -3.86 -12.16
CA VAL A 61 7.03 -4.47 -13.00
C VAL A 61 6.76 -5.92 -12.58
N ARG A 62 7.83 -6.69 -12.31
CA ARG A 62 7.73 -8.07 -11.84
C ARG A 62 7.01 -8.16 -10.51
N GLU A 63 7.42 -7.35 -9.54
CA GLU A 63 6.83 -7.32 -8.19
C GLU A 63 5.34 -6.95 -8.26
N ALA A 64 4.98 -5.86 -8.97
CA ALA A 64 3.60 -5.42 -9.11
C ALA A 64 2.69 -6.46 -9.81
N LEU A 65 3.20 -7.20 -10.79
CA LEU A 65 2.46 -8.30 -11.43
C LEU A 65 2.30 -9.53 -10.52
N GLN A 66 3.27 -9.81 -9.65
CA GLN A 66 3.18 -10.87 -8.65
C GLN A 66 2.14 -10.51 -7.58
N GLU A 67 2.26 -9.32 -6.99
CA GLU A 67 1.32 -8.79 -6.00
C GLU A 67 -0.12 -8.76 -6.53
N ARG A 68 -0.33 -8.33 -7.78
CA ARG A 68 -1.68 -8.33 -8.38
C ARG A 68 -2.37 -9.70 -8.32
N ARG A 69 -1.63 -10.80 -8.45
CA ARG A 69 -2.22 -12.15 -8.34
C ARG A 69 -2.59 -12.53 -6.90
N TRP A 70 -1.99 -11.89 -5.91
CA TRP A 70 -2.30 -12.12 -4.51
C TRP A 70 -3.51 -11.28 -4.05
N TRP A 71 -3.68 -10.09 -4.62
CA TRP A 71 -4.79 -9.18 -4.32
C TRP A 71 -6.11 -9.49 -5.06
N LEU A 72 -6.09 -10.35 -6.09
CA LEU A 72 -7.25 -10.80 -6.85
C LEU A 72 -7.61 -12.23 -6.48
#